data_AF-A0A561WWH4-F1
#
_entry.id   AF-A0A561WWH4-F1
#
_cell.length_a   1.000
_cell.length_b   1.000
_cell.length_c   1.000
_cell.angle_alpha   90.00
_cell.angle_beta   90.00
_cell.angle_gamma   90.00
#
_symmetry.space_group_name_H-M   'P 1'
#
loop_
_entity.id
_entity.type
_entity.pdbx_description
1 polymer ?
#
loop_
_entity_poly.entity_id
_entity_poly.type
_entity_poly.pdbx_seq_one_letter_code
_entity_poly.pdbx_strand_id
1 'polypeptide(L)'
;MSEPHLDVLHRLLQHQGYALALDELAQACAQQPDEVCALLSQAATIAATQAQITALTDAANLLCDVHASADADTVLSLRERLDRVASALTTALAQRDKATAALRRTCQALISTDSALVTTCDVTSAATGQPDAATTP
;
A
#
# COMPACT_ATOMS: atom_id res chain seq x y z
N MET A 1 -23.35 6.23 -4.56
CA MET A 1 -23.09 5.21 -3.53
C MET A 1 -21.60 4.94 -3.60
N SER A 2 -20.84 5.30 -2.56
CA SER A 2 -19.39 5.09 -2.55
C SER A 2 -19.14 3.60 -2.31
N GLU A 3 -18.55 2.92 -3.28
CA GLU A 3 -18.19 1.51 -3.11
C GLU A 3 -16.95 1.44 -2.21
N PRO A 4 -17.03 0.80 -1.03
CA PRO A 4 -15.95 0.85 -0.03
C PRO A 4 -14.61 0.31 -0.57
N HIS A 5 -14.65 -0.56 -1.58
CA HIS A 5 -13.47 -1.08 -2.26
C HIS A 5 -12.74 -0.02 -3.10
N LEU A 6 -13.47 0.92 -3.72
CA LEU A 6 -12.89 2.03 -4.48
C LEU A 6 -12.25 3.08 -3.57
N ASP A 7 -12.85 3.32 -2.39
CA ASP A 7 -12.25 4.20 -1.38
C ASP A 7 -10.95 3.63 -0.78
N VAL A 8 -10.85 2.30 -0.66
CA VAL A 8 -9.61 1.62 -0.27
C VAL A 8 -8.57 1.73 -1.38
N LEU A 9 -8.96 1.53 -2.65
CA LEU A 9 -8.07 1.68 -3.81
C LEU A 9 -7.50 3.10 -3.89
N HIS A 10 -8.38 4.10 -3.78
CA HIS A 10 -8.00 5.51 -3.86
C HIS A 10 -7.02 5.89 -2.76
N ARG A 11 -7.29 5.49 -1.51
CA ARG A 11 -6.36 5.72 -0.39
C ARG A 11 -5.02 5.01 -0.59
N LEU A 12 -5.02 3.77 -1.07
CA LEU A 12 -3.78 3.02 -1.34
C LEU A 12 -2.94 3.69 -2.42
N LEU A 13 -3.56 4.13 -3.52
CA LEU A 13 -2.89 4.84 -4.61
C LEU A 13 -2.33 6.18 -4.13
N GLN A 14 -3.10 6.94 -3.35
CA GLN A 14 -2.63 8.20 -2.76
C GLN A 14 -1.40 8.01 -1.86
N HIS A 15 -1.37 6.96 -1.03
CA HIS A 15 -0.19 6.63 -0.21
C HIS A 15 1.04 6.27 -1.05
N GLN A 16 0.84 5.88 -2.31
CA GLN A 16 1.91 5.60 -3.26
C GLN A 16 2.23 6.78 -4.18
N GLY A 17 1.58 7.95 -3.99
CA GLY A 17 1.80 9.15 -4.79
C GLY A 17 1.01 9.18 -6.10
N TYR A 18 -0.06 8.41 -6.22
CA TYR A 18 -0.92 8.37 -7.40
C TYR A 18 -2.34 8.87 -7.07
N ALA A 19 -2.93 9.62 -7.99
CA ALA A 19 -4.35 9.98 -7.96
C ALA A 19 -5.13 9.06 -8.90
N LEU A 20 -6.33 8.66 -8.48
CA LEU A 20 -7.24 7.83 -9.27
C LEU A 20 -8.44 8.68 -9.71
N ALA A 21 -8.68 8.76 -11.01
CA ALA A 21 -9.88 9.37 -11.55
C ALA A 21 -11.02 8.34 -11.57
N LEU A 22 -11.83 8.31 -10.51
CA LEU A 22 -12.95 7.37 -10.39
C LEU A 22 -13.98 7.52 -11.53
N ASP A 23 -14.18 8.73 -12.02
CA ASP A 23 -15.09 9.02 -13.13
C ASP A 23 -14.62 8.41 -14.46
N GLU A 24 -13.31 8.20 -14.61
CA GLU A 24 -12.69 7.58 -15.80
C GLU A 24 -12.59 6.04 -15.69
N LEU A 25 -12.90 5.46 -14.52
CA LEU A 25 -12.72 4.02 -14.26
C LEU A 25 -13.54 3.15 -15.22
N ALA A 26 -14.80 3.51 -15.48
CA ALA A 26 -15.65 2.76 -16.40
C ALA A 26 -15.11 2.80 -17.84
N GLN A 27 -14.60 3.94 -18.27
CA GLN A 27 -14.01 4.13 -19.59
C GLN A 27 -12.69 3.39 -19.71
N ALA A 28 -11.82 3.46 -18.70
CA ALA A 28 -10.56 2.72 -18.67
C ALA A 28 -10.79 1.20 -18.61
N CYS A 29 -11.81 0.71 -17.90
CA CYS A 29 -12.21 -0.70 -17.95
C CYS A 29 -12.59 -1.16 -19.36
N ALA A 30 -13.23 -0.28 -20.16
CA ALA A 30 -13.63 -0.61 -21.53
C ALA A 30 -12.44 -0.59 -22.51
N GLN A 31 -11.44 0.27 -22.27
CA GLN A 31 -10.28 0.43 -23.14
C GLN A 31 -9.13 -0.52 -22.80
N GLN A 32 -8.92 -0.79 -21.51
CA GLN A 32 -7.74 -1.46 -20.95
C GLN A 32 -8.13 -2.40 -19.79
N PRO A 33 -8.96 -3.43 -20.05
CA PRO A 33 -9.52 -4.28 -19.01
C PRO A 33 -8.44 -5.04 -18.22
N ASP A 34 -7.38 -5.47 -18.89
CA ASP A 34 -6.30 -6.25 -18.27
C ASP A 34 -5.47 -5.39 -17.30
N GLU A 35 -5.15 -4.17 -17.68
CA GLU A 35 -4.41 -3.23 -16.85
C GLU A 35 -5.22 -2.78 -15.64
N VAL A 36 -6.52 -2.55 -15.80
CA VAL A 36 -7.41 -2.21 -14.68
C VAL A 36 -7.59 -3.42 -13.74
N CYS A 37 -7.76 -4.63 -14.26
CA CYS A 37 -7.81 -5.84 -13.44
C CYS A 37 -6.48 -6.07 -12.70
N ALA A 38 -5.34 -5.84 -13.34
CA ALA A 38 -4.03 -5.91 -12.71
C ALA A 38 -3.90 -4.90 -11.56
N LEU A 39 -4.34 -3.66 -11.78
CA LEU A 39 -4.31 -2.60 -10.76
C LEU A 39 -5.19 -2.96 -9.55
N LEU A 40 -6.43 -3.39 -9.78
CA LEU A 40 -7.36 -3.81 -8.73
C LEU A 40 -6.82 -5.02 -7.94
N SER A 41 -6.31 -6.04 -8.64
CA SER A 41 -5.78 -7.25 -7.99
C SER A 41 -4.51 -6.98 -7.17
N GLN A 42 -3.62 -6.11 -7.64
CA GLN A 42 -2.43 -5.70 -6.89
C GLN A 42 -2.81 -4.91 -5.65
N ALA A 43 -3.74 -3.96 -5.75
CA ALA A 43 -4.23 -3.21 -4.61
C ALA A 43 -4.95 -4.10 -3.58
N ALA A 44 -5.77 -5.05 -4.04
CA ALA A 44 -6.39 -6.06 -3.17
C ALA A 44 -5.32 -6.91 -2.45
N THR A 45 -4.24 -7.28 -3.15
CA THR A 45 -3.12 -8.02 -2.54
C THR A 45 -2.41 -7.18 -1.47
N ILE A 46 -2.23 -5.87 -1.70
CA ILE A 46 -1.66 -4.96 -0.69
C ILE A 46 -2.59 -4.87 0.53
N ALA A 47 -3.90 -4.69 0.34
CA ALA A 47 -4.86 -4.64 1.43
C ALA A 47 -4.89 -5.95 2.24
N ALA A 48 -4.90 -7.10 1.57
CA ALA A 48 -4.89 -8.41 2.22
C ALA A 48 -3.61 -8.65 3.02
N THR A 49 -2.45 -8.31 2.46
CA THR A 49 -1.17 -8.44 3.16
C THR A 49 -1.04 -7.46 4.33
N GLN A 50 -1.60 -6.25 4.23
CA GLN A 50 -1.68 -5.32 5.37
C GLN A 50 -2.56 -5.86 6.51
N ALA A 51 -3.71 -6.46 6.20
CA ALA A 51 -4.54 -7.12 7.20
C ALA A 51 -3.81 -8.30 7.87
N GLN A 52 -3.09 -9.10 7.08
CA GLN A 52 -2.27 -10.19 7.58
C GLN A 52 -1.13 -9.71 8.49
N ILE A 53 -0.42 -8.64 8.11
CA ILE A 53 0.62 -8.00 8.94
C ILE A 53 0.03 -7.53 10.27
N THR A 54 -1.15 -6.91 10.25
CA THR A 54 -1.83 -6.43 11.46
C THR A 54 -2.14 -7.60 12.39
N ALA A 55 -2.78 -8.66 11.88
CA ALA A 55 -3.12 -9.84 12.66
C ALA A 55 -1.87 -10.55 13.24
N LEU A 56 -0.77 -10.62 12.47
CA LEU A 56 0.50 -11.20 12.95
C LEU A 56 1.16 -10.33 14.02
N THR A 57 1.04 -9.00 13.90
CA THR A 57 1.55 -8.06 14.91
C THR A 57 0.76 -8.18 16.21
N ASP A 58 -0.57 -8.27 16.14
CA ASP A 58 -1.43 -8.49 17.31
C ASP A 58 -1.11 -9.83 17.98
N ALA A 59 -0.92 -10.89 17.19
CA ALA A 59 -0.50 -12.19 17.70
C ALA A 59 0.88 -12.12 18.38
N ALA A 60 1.84 -11.37 17.82
CA ALA A 60 3.15 -11.17 18.43
C ALA A 60 3.05 -10.45 19.78
N ASN A 61 2.23 -9.39 19.87
CA ASN A 61 2.01 -8.64 21.11
C ASN A 61 1.42 -9.55 22.20
N LEU A 62 0.39 -10.33 21.88
CA LEU A 62 -0.21 -11.29 22.80
C LEU A 62 0.80 -12.34 23.28
N LEU A 63 1.68 -12.84 22.41
CA LEU A 63 2.72 -13.80 22.79
C LEU A 63 3.78 -13.14 23.70
N CYS A 64 4.11 -11.87 23.48
CA CYS A 64 5.03 -11.12 24.35
C CYS A 64 4.43 -10.88 25.74
N ASP A 65 3.14 -10.56 25.82
CA ASP A 65 2.43 -10.37 27.10
C ASP A 65 2.41 -11.66 27.92
N VAL A 66 2.14 -12.80 27.27
CA VAL A 66 2.19 -14.12 27.92
C VAL A 66 3.62 -14.45 28.37
N HIS A 67 4.63 -14.16 27.55
CA HIS A 67 6.03 -14.40 27.88
C HIS A 67 6.49 -13.66 29.15
N ALA A 68 5.99 -12.44 29.40
CA ALA A 68 6.31 -11.67 30.60
C ALA A 68 5.82 -12.33 31.92
N SER A 69 4.92 -13.31 31.83
CA SER A 69 4.30 -13.99 32.98
C SER A 69 4.54 -15.52 33.01
N ALA A 70 5.37 -16.02 32.11
CA ALA A 70 5.53 -17.45 31.81
C ALA A 70 6.60 -18.16 32.66
N ASP A 71 6.41 -19.46 32.87
CA ASP A 71 7.42 -20.36 33.46
C ASP A 71 8.43 -20.86 32.41
N ALA A 72 9.50 -21.54 32.86
CA ALA A 72 10.63 -21.89 31.99
C ALA A 72 10.26 -22.79 30.78
N ASP A 73 9.31 -23.71 30.95
CA ASP A 73 8.87 -24.61 29.87
C ASP A 73 7.94 -23.89 28.88
N THR A 74 7.07 -23.00 29.37
CA THR A 74 6.24 -22.17 28.48
C THR A 74 7.08 -21.17 27.68
N VAL A 75 8.16 -20.64 28.25
CA VAL A 75 9.10 -19.74 27.56
C VAL A 75 9.70 -20.34 26.29
N LEU A 76 10.12 -21.61 26.29
CA LEU A 76 10.67 -22.28 25.11
C LEU A 76 9.62 -22.41 23.99
N SER A 77 8.40 -22.86 24.33
CA SER A 77 7.31 -22.98 23.35
C SER A 77 6.84 -21.62 22.80
N LEU A 78 6.88 -20.56 23.62
CA LEU A 78 6.57 -19.19 23.22
C LEU A 78 7.59 -18.65 22.22
N ARG A 79 8.87 -18.95 22.42
CA ARG A 79 9.95 -18.58 21.49
C ARG A 79 9.74 -19.20 20.11
N GLU A 80 9.44 -20.49 20.03
CA GLU A 80 9.13 -21.15 18.75
C GLU A 80 7.88 -20.59 18.05
N ARG A 81 6.89 -20.12 18.82
CA ARG A 81 5.70 -19.46 18.27
C ARG A 81 6.03 -18.07 17.76
N LEU A 82 6.84 -17.30 18.49
CA LEU A 82 7.34 -15.99 18.05
C LEU A 82 8.19 -16.09 16.78
N ASP A 83 9.09 -17.08 16.69
CA ASP A 83 9.90 -17.32 15.49
C ASP A 83 9.02 -17.64 14.26
N ARG A 84 7.95 -18.41 14.45
CA ARG A 84 6.95 -18.66 13.38
C ARG A 84 6.20 -17.40 12.97
N VAL A 85 5.78 -16.57 13.93
CA VAL A 85 5.12 -15.29 13.65
C VAL A 85 6.06 -14.34 12.91
N ALA A 86 7.33 -14.26 13.32
CA ALA A 86 8.34 -13.45 12.65
C ALA A 86 8.59 -13.91 11.20
N SER A 87 8.66 -15.22 10.97
CA SER A 87 8.80 -15.79 9.62
C SER A 87 7.59 -15.47 8.73
N ALA A 88 6.37 -15.63 9.26
CA ALA A 88 5.14 -15.27 8.56
C ALA A 88 5.07 -13.77 8.27
N LEU A 89 5.48 -12.93 9.22
CA LEU A 89 5.50 -11.47 9.08
C LEU A 89 6.48 -11.04 7.99
N THR A 90 7.67 -11.64 7.97
CA THR A 90 8.70 -11.42 6.93
C THR A 90 8.15 -11.77 5.55
N THR A 91 7.45 -12.91 5.44
CA THR A 91 6.84 -13.34 4.18
C THR A 91 5.73 -12.38 3.72
N ALA A 92 4.86 -11.95 4.64
CA ALA A 92 3.78 -11.01 4.35
C ALA A 92 4.32 -9.64 3.90
N LEU A 93 5.40 -9.15 4.53
CA LEU A 93 6.08 -7.92 4.13
C LEU A 93 6.68 -8.04 2.72
N ALA A 94 7.38 -9.14 2.44
CA ALA A 94 7.95 -9.37 1.10
C ALA A 94 6.87 -9.44 0.02
N GLN A 95 5.71 -10.06 0.31
CA GLN A 95 4.57 -10.09 -0.60
C GLN A 95 3.97 -8.69 -0.83
N ARG A 96 3.81 -7.90 0.24
CA ARG A 96 3.33 -6.51 0.15
C ARG A 96 4.26 -5.65 -0.70
N ASP A 97 5.57 -5.78 -0.52
CA ASP A 97 6.55 -5.00 -1.27
C ASP A 97 6.57 -5.40 -2.75
N LYS A 98 6.46 -6.70 -3.05
CA LYS A 98 6.31 -7.19 -4.43
C LYS A 98 5.04 -6.65 -5.09
N ALA A 99 3.91 -6.67 -4.38
CA ALA A 99 2.64 -6.15 -4.88
C ALA A 99 2.70 -4.63 -5.09
N THR A 100 3.35 -3.90 -4.20
CA THR A 100 3.58 -2.44 -4.31
C THR A 100 4.45 -2.11 -5.52
N ALA A 101 5.54 -2.85 -5.74
CA ALA A 101 6.40 -2.66 -6.91
C ALA A 101 5.69 -3.02 -8.22
N ALA A 102 4.77 -3.98 -8.20
CA ALA A 102 3.92 -4.29 -9.35
C ALA A 102 2.91 -3.17 -9.62
N LEU A 103 2.27 -2.64 -8.57
CA LEU A 103 1.34 -1.50 -8.64
C LEU A 103 1.99 -0.28 -9.28
N ARG A 104 3.18 0.11 -8.81
CA ARG A 104 3.92 1.25 -9.39
C ARG A 104 4.19 1.05 -10.89
N ARG A 105 4.58 -0.16 -11.30
CA ARG A 105 4.82 -0.48 -12.72
C ARG A 105 3.54 -0.38 -13.54
N THR A 106 2.43 -0.91 -13.03
CA THR A 106 1.12 -0.82 -13.71
C THR A 106 0.65 0.64 -13.80
N CYS A 107 0.76 1.42 -12.73
CA CYS A 107 0.44 2.85 -12.74
C CYS A 107 1.31 3.62 -13.74
N GLN A 108 2.62 3.34 -13.79
CA GLN A 108 3.52 4.00 -14.73
C GLN A 108 3.20 3.62 -16.19
N ALA A 109 2.82 2.36 -16.44
CA ALA A 109 2.36 1.93 -17.76
C ALA A 109 1.09 2.67 -18.19
N LEU A 110 0.10 2.79 -17.28
CA LEU A 110 -1.14 3.53 -17.53
C LEU A 110 -0.86 5.01 -17.87
N ILE A 111 0.02 5.67 -17.10
CA ILE A 111 0.44 7.05 -17.36
C ILE A 111 1.11 7.17 -18.74
N SER A 112 2.00 6.24 -19.09
CA SER A 112 2.70 6.26 -20.38
C SER A 112 1.79 6.00 -21.59
N THR A 113 0.59 5.45 -21.36
CA THR A 113 -0.38 5.16 -22.42
C THR A 113 -1.44 6.27 -22.55
N ASP A 114 -1.21 7.44 -21.92
CA ASP A 114 -2.13 8.59 -21.90
C ASP A 114 -3.50 8.26 -21.29
N SER A 115 -3.55 7.25 -20.41
CA SER A 115 -4.77 6.87 -19.69
C SER A 115 -5.03 7.88 -18.57
N ALA A 116 -6.17 8.58 -18.63
CA ALA A 116 -6.59 9.54 -17.60
C ALA A 116 -6.91 8.89 -16.25
N LEU A 117 -6.90 7.55 -16.17
CA LEU A 117 -7.28 6.80 -14.99
C LEU A 117 -6.37 7.05 -13.78
N VAL A 118 -5.06 7.10 -14.01
CA VAL A 118 -4.06 7.25 -12.96
C VAL A 118 -3.11 8.38 -13.33
N THR A 119 -2.96 9.34 -12.44
CA THR A 119 -1.99 10.43 -12.59
C THR A 119 -1.03 10.44 -11.41
N THR A 120 0.20 10.93 -11.61
CA THR A 120 1.10 11.21 -10.50
C THR A 120 0.55 12.38 -9.70
N CYS A 121 0.46 12.24 -8.37
CA CYS A 121 0.25 13.38 -7.50
C CYS A 121 1.50 14.24 -7.57
N ASP A 122 1.40 15.39 -8.24
CA ASP A 122 2.48 16.37 -8.26
C ASP A 122 2.63 16.94 -6.85
N VAL A 123 3.60 16.43 -6.08
CA VAL A 123 4.00 17.04 -4.80
C VAL A 123 4.90 18.25 -5.10
N THR A 124 4.40 19.16 -5.95
CA THR A 124 5.11 20.38 -6.31
C THR A 124 4.14 21.56 -6.27
N SER A 125 3.72 21.95 -5.06
CA SER A 125 3.28 23.33 -4.77
C SER A 125 3.22 23.59 -3.26
N ALA A 126 4.39 23.57 -2.60
CA ALA A 126 4.62 24.33 -1.36
C ALA A 126 6.08 24.82 -1.23
N ALA A 127 6.77 24.98 -2.36
CA ALA A 127 7.97 25.81 -2.45
C ALA A 127 7.69 26.91 -3.45
N THR A 128 6.78 27.82 -3.11
CA THR A 128 6.76 29.16 -3.70
C THR A 128 8.01 29.86 -3.18
N GLY A 129 9.15 29.53 -3.79
CA GLY A 129 10.30 30.42 -3.79
C GLY A 129 9.83 31.72 -4.43
N GLN A 130 9.46 32.66 -3.57
CA GLN A 130 9.25 34.05 -3.94
C GLN A 130 10.53 34.50 -4.68
N PRO A 131 10.45 34.91 -5.95
CA PRO A 131 11.52 35.71 -6.51
C PRO A 131 11.39 37.06 -5.82
N ASP A 132 12.18 37.28 -4.77
CA ASP A 132 12.35 38.61 -4.22
C ASP A 132 12.98 39.45 -5.34
N ALA A 133 12.13 40.23 -5.98
CA ALA A 133 12.48 41.23 -6.95
C ALA A 133 13.22 42.36 -6.21
N ALA A 134 14.48 42.14 -5.87
CA ALA A 134 15.40 43.20 -5.51
C ALA A 134 15.84 43.92 -6.80
N THR A 135 14.99 44.83 -7.25
CA THR A 135 15.38 45.89 -8.19
C THR A 135 16.24 46.88 -7.42
N THR A 136 17.52 46.98 -7.79
CA THR A 136 18.43 48.08 -7.45
C THR A 136 17.97 49.36 -8.17
N PRO A 137 18.17 50.54 -7.57
CA PRO A 137 19.49 51.18 -7.53
C PRO A 137 20.01 51.55 -6.12
#